data_AF-A0AAE3J8K4-F1
#
_entry.id   AF-A0AAE3J8K4-F1
#
_cell.length_a   1.000
_cell.length_b   1.000
_cell.length_c   1.000
_cell.angle_alpha   90.00
_cell.angle_beta   90.00
_cell.angle_gamma   90.00
#
_symmetry.space_group_name_H-M   'P 1'
#
loop_
_entity.id
_entity.type
_entity.pdbx_description
1 polymer ?
#
loop_
_entity_poly.entity_id
_entity_poly.type
_entity_poly.pdbx_seq_one_letter_code
_entity_poly.pdbx_strand_id
1 'polypeptide(L)'
;MECQEKINEDMAYALSYLSIYNNQLNVPKMHREMNNLMIIYGLSDMIYRGMTLVKFYAPNGVMLSEILHSCFCSHYNKTDVEVQQELGIGRTSFYKMKKQALGYLGFYFYEIVVPQAKDKRFKPSLGV
;
A
#
# COMPACT_ATOMS: atom_id res chain seq x y z
N MET A 1 35.41 36.10 4.65
CA MET A 1 36.02 34.75 4.66
C MET A 1 34.93 33.70 4.83
N GLU A 2 34.12 33.80 5.89
CA GLU A 2 33.02 32.87 6.19
C GLU A 2 31.97 32.67 5.07
N CYS A 3 31.56 33.72 4.35
CA CYS A 3 30.56 33.55 3.28
C CYS A 3 31.06 32.69 2.10
N GLN A 4 32.36 32.76 1.77
CA GLN A 4 32.93 32.00 0.66
C GLN A 4 33.10 30.52 1.05
N GLU A 5 33.45 30.26 2.32
CA GLU A 5 33.55 28.90 2.87
C GLU A 5 32.18 28.23 2.92
N LYS A 6 31.13 28.97 3.33
CA LYS A 6 29.74 28.48 3.33
C LYS A 6 29.26 28.09 1.92
N ILE A 7 29.52 28.95 0.93
CA ILE A 7 29.19 28.68 -0.47
C ILE A 7 29.93 27.45 -1.00
N ASN A 8 31.20 27.28 -0.61
CA ASN A 8 32.01 26.13 -1.02
C ASN A 8 31.56 24.83 -0.34
N GLU A 9 31.12 24.86 0.92
CA GLU A 9 30.51 23.71 1.60
C GLU A 9 29.18 23.31 0.97
N ASP A 10 28.29 24.28 0.70
CA ASP A 10 27.00 24.02 0.06
C ASP A 10 27.19 23.48 -1.37
N MET A 11 28.20 23.98 -2.09
CA MET A 11 28.57 23.48 -3.41
C MET A 11 29.17 22.07 -3.34
N ALA A 12 30.03 21.77 -2.37
CA ALA A 12 30.56 20.43 -2.16
C ALA A 12 29.45 19.43 -1.77
N TYR A 13 28.48 19.88 -0.97
CA TYR A 13 27.31 19.08 -0.60
C TYR A 13 26.44 18.77 -1.83
N ALA A 14 26.14 19.77 -2.67
CA ALA A 14 25.41 19.59 -3.92
C ALA A 14 26.16 18.66 -4.90
N LEU A 15 27.48 18.83 -5.03
CA LEU A 15 28.32 17.98 -5.88
C LEU A 15 28.42 16.54 -5.36
N SER A 16 28.31 16.31 -4.04
CA SER A 16 28.27 14.96 -3.48
C SER A 16 26.98 14.22 -3.83
N TYR A 17 25.84 14.91 -3.86
CA TYR A 17 24.59 14.33 -4.40
C TYR A 17 24.70 14.05 -5.90
N LEU A 18 25.25 14.99 -6.67
CA LEU A 18 25.43 14.79 -8.12
C LEU A 18 26.42 13.66 -8.44
N SER A 19 27.43 13.43 -7.58
CA SER A 19 28.38 12.33 -7.73
C SER A 19 27.81 10.97 -7.29
N ILE A 20 26.84 10.93 -6.38
CA ILE A 20 26.06 9.71 -6.10
C ILE A 20 25.24 9.29 -7.34
N TYR A 21 24.78 10.26 -8.13
CA TYR A 21 23.99 10.03 -9.34
C TYR A 21 24.80 10.10 -10.64
N ASN A 22 26.14 10.11 -10.54
CA ASN A 22 27.11 10.37 -11.61
C ASN A 22 26.70 9.69 -12.95
N ASN A 23 26.28 10.53 -13.91
CA ASN A 23 26.27 10.33 -15.36
C ASN A 23 25.56 9.12 -15.98
N GLN A 24 24.79 8.32 -15.24
CA GLN A 24 23.93 7.26 -15.81
C GLN A 24 22.54 7.18 -15.17
N LEU A 25 22.03 8.29 -14.63
CA LEU A 25 20.67 8.33 -14.14
C LEU A 25 19.72 8.21 -15.34
N ASN A 26 19.19 7.01 -15.55
CA ASN A 26 18.17 6.77 -16.56
C ASN A 26 16.86 7.38 -16.04
N VAL A 27 16.69 8.68 -16.26
CA VAL A 27 15.53 9.48 -15.84
C VAL A 27 14.21 8.83 -16.30
N PRO A 28 14.08 8.31 -17.53
CA PRO A 28 12.90 7.56 -17.94
C PRO A 28 12.61 6.33 -17.06
N LYS A 29 13.65 5.53 -16.76
CA LYS A 29 13.53 4.37 -15.86
C LYS A 29 13.12 4.82 -14.46
N MET A 30 13.75 5.87 -13.93
CA MET A 30 13.44 6.38 -12.60
C MET A 30 12.01 6.92 -12.52
N HIS A 31 11.56 7.67 -13.52
CA HIS A 31 10.18 8.15 -13.61
C HIS A 31 9.19 6.99 -13.64
N ARG A 32 9.49 5.93 -14.39
CA ARG A 32 8.67 4.71 -14.42
C ARG A 32 8.61 4.02 -13.06
N GLU A 33 9.73 3.83 -12.38
CA GLU A 33 9.75 3.20 -11.05
C GLU A 33 9.02 4.06 -10.01
N MET A 34 9.16 5.38 -10.06
CA MET A 34 8.40 6.30 -9.21
C MET A 34 6.90 6.19 -9.47
N ASN A 35 6.48 6.13 -10.74
CA ASN A 35 5.07 5.93 -11.09
C ASN A 35 4.55 4.57 -10.59
N ASN A 36 5.32 3.49 -10.72
CA ASN A 36 4.96 2.18 -10.18
C ASN A 36 4.77 2.25 -8.66
N LEU A 37 5.70 2.88 -7.94
CA LEU A 37 5.59 3.08 -6.50
C LEU A 37 4.34 3.88 -6.13
N MET A 38 4.06 4.99 -6.83
CA MET A 38 2.87 5.79 -6.60
C MET A 38 1.57 4.98 -6.81
N ILE A 39 1.53 4.12 -7.83
CA ILE A 39 0.39 3.23 -8.08
C ILE A 39 0.26 2.22 -6.94
N ILE A 40 1.35 1.57 -6.53
CA ILE A 40 1.36 0.61 -5.42
C ILE A 40 0.84 1.28 -4.15
N TYR A 41 1.37 2.45 -3.79
CA TYR A 41 0.89 3.21 -2.62
C TYR A 41 -0.60 3.54 -2.70
N GLY A 42 -1.08 3.98 -3.86
CA GLY A 42 -2.50 4.27 -4.07
C GLY A 42 -3.38 3.02 -3.89
N LEU A 43 -2.97 1.89 -4.44
CA LEU A 43 -3.68 0.62 -4.27
C LEU A 43 -3.66 0.13 -2.82
N SER A 44 -2.52 0.26 -2.13
CA SER A 44 -2.40 -0.08 -0.71
C SER A 44 -3.31 0.76 0.17
N ASP A 45 -3.39 2.08 -0.05
CA ASP A 45 -4.33 2.97 0.66
C ASP A 45 -5.78 2.53 0.43
N MET A 46 -6.15 2.23 -0.82
CA MET A 46 -7.50 1.78 -1.14
C MET A 46 -7.85 0.47 -0.43
N ILE A 47 -6.96 -0.52 -0.44
CA ILE A 47 -7.17 -1.80 0.26
C ILE A 47 -7.31 -1.55 1.77
N TYR A 48 -6.43 -0.73 2.35
CA TYR A 48 -6.46 -0.39 3.76
C TYR A 48 -7.78 0.28 4.18
N ARG A 49 -8.28 1.21 3.36
CA ARG A 49 -9.59 1.85 3.56
C ARG A 49 -10.72 0.84 3.46
N GLY A 50 -10.69 -0.07 2.48
CA GLY A 50 -11.65 -1.16 2.36
C GLY A 50 -11.68 -2.06 3.60
N MET A 51 -10.51 -2.47 4.10
CA MET A 51 -10.39 -3.26 5.32
C MET A 51 -10.87 -2.50 6.56
N THR A 52 -10.60 -1.19 6.64
CA THR A 52 -11.11 -0.32 7.71
C THR A 52 -12.64 -0.29 7.70
N LEU A 53 -13.26 -0.19 6.53
CA LEU A 53 -14.72 -0.24 6.39
C LEU A 53 -15.28 -1.59 6.84
N VAL A 54 -14.64 -2.71 6.48
CA VAL A 54 -15.01 -4.04 7.00
C VAL A 54 -14.94 -4.07 8.52
N LYS A 55 -13.84 -3.58 9.11
CA LYS A 55 -13.62 -3.62 10.57
C LYS A 55 -14.72 -2.90 11.34
N PHE A 56 -15.13 -1.73 10.87
CA PHE A 56 -16.04 -0.84 11.62
C PHE A 56 -17.52 -0.99 11.24
N TYR A 57 -17.84 -1.41 10.02
CA TYR A 57 -19.22 -1.40 9.52
C TYR A 57 -19.78 -2.79 9.19
N ALA A 58 -18.95 -3.84 9.07
CA ALA A 58 -19.46 -5.20 8.89
C ALA A 58 -19.88 -5.82 10.25
N PRO A 59 -20.93 -6.67 10.29
CA PRO A 59 -21.19 -7.55 11.42
C PRO A 59 -19.97 -8.45 11.70
N ASN A 60 -19.55 -8.54 12.96
CA ASN A 60 -18.29 -9.20 13.37
C ASN A 60 -17.03 -8.62 12.68
N GLY A 61 -17.07 -7.33 12.34
CA GLY A 61 -16.05 -6.66 11.54
C GLY A 61 -14.61 -6.84 12.04
N VAL A 62 -14.39 -6.83 13.36
CA VAL A 62 -13.06 -7.08 13.96
C VAL A 62 -12.50 -8.42 13.49
N MET A 63 -13.24 -9.51 13.70
CA MET A 63 -12.82 -10.85 13.33
C MET A 63 -12.69 -11.03 11.82
N LEU A 64 -13.61 -10.45 11.03
CA LEU A 64 -13.52 -10.49 9.57
C LEU A 64 -12.29 -9.72 9.05
N SER A 65 -11.96 -8.60 9.67
CA SER A 65 -10.77 -7.81 9.32
C SER A 65 -9.47 -8.52 9.69
N GLU A 66 -9.43 -9.25 10.81
CA GLU A 66 -8.30 -10.10 11.19
C GLU A 66 -8.11 -11.25 10.21
N ILE A 67 -9.19 -11.91 9.78
CA ILE A 67 -9.12 -12.95 8.73
C ILE A 67 -8.56 -12.38 7.43
N LEU A 68 -9.03 -11.20 6.98
CA LEU A 68 -8.50 -10.55 5.77
C LEU A 68 -7.02 -10.22 5.91
N HIS A 69 -6.63 -9.63 7.04
CA HIS A 69 -5.26 -9.25 7.31
C HIS A 69 -4.35 -10.48 7.32
N SER A 70 -4.70 -11.51 8.09
CA SER A 70 -3.88 -12.71 8.24
C SER A 70 -3.77 -13.53 6.95
N CYS A 71 -4.83 -13.58 6.13
CA CYS A 71 -4.80 -14.30 4.86
C CYS A 71 -4.07 -13.57 3.73
N PHE A 72 -4.13 -12.23 3.67
CA PHE A 72 -3.76 -11.48 2.46
C PHE A 72 -2.78 -10.34 2.68
N CYS A 73 -2.61 -9.84 3.91
CA CYS A 73 -1.76 -8.68 4.21
C CYS A 73 -0.64 -9.00 5.22
N SER A 74 -0.55 -10.24 5.68
CA SER A 74 0.54 -10.72 6.54
C SER A 74 1.89 -10.60 5.81
N HIS A 75 2.94 -10.27 6.56
CA HIS A 75 4.32 -10.25 6.06
C HIS A 75 4.80 -11.63 5.57
N TYR A 76 4.20 -12.69 6.09
CA TYR A 76 4.49 -14.07 5.72
C TYR A 76 3.30 -14.68 4.98
N ASN A 77 3.59 -15.43 3.92
CA ASN A 77 2.60 -16.22 3.21
C ASN A 77 2.19 -17.42 4.07
N LYS A 78 1.07 -17.28 4.78
CA LYS A 78 0.49 -18.34 5.59
C LYS A 78 -0.58 -19.07 4.79
N THR A 79 -0.62 -20.38 4.93
CA THR A 79 -1.71 -21.21 4.44
C THR A 79 -2.99 -20.96 5.22
N ASP A 80 -4.14 -21.26 4.62
CA ASP A 80 -5.44 -21.15 5.29
C ASP A 80 -5.51 -21.97 6.59
N VAL A 81 -4.78 -23.09 6.66
CA VAL A 81 -4.73 -23.94 7.86
C VAL A 81 -3.96 -23.25 8.99
N GLU A 82 -2.82 -22.63 8.69
CA GLU A 82 -2.03 -21.89 9.68
C GLU A 82 -2.80 -20.69 10.22
N VAL A 83 -3.43 -19.90 9.33
CA VAL A 83 -4.26 -18.75 9.75
C VAL A 83 -5.44 -19.20 10.61
N GLN A 84 -6.13 -20.26 10.19
CA GLN A 84 -7.22 -20.84 10.97
C GLN A 84 -6.77 -21.23 12.38
N GLN A 85 -5.61 -21.89 12.51
CA GLN A 85 -5.07 -22.34 13.79
C GLN A 85 -4.65 -21.17 14.69
N GLU A 86 -3.96 -20.16 14.12
CA GLU A 86 -3.56 -18.95 14.85
C GLU A 86 -4.75 -18.17 15.40
N LEU A 87 -5.82 -18.09 14.62
CA LEU A 87 -7.05 -17.39 15.02
C LEU A 87 -7.96 -18.24 15.92
N GLY A 88 -7.62 -19.52 16.17
CA GLY A 88 -8.43 -20.41 17.00
C GLY A 88 -9.82 -20.74 16.41
N ILE A 89 -9.97 -20.71 15.08
CA ILE A 89 -11.26 -20.89 14.40
C ILE A 89 -11.42 -22.33 13.92
N GLY A 90 -12.60 -22.92 14.08
CA GLY A 90 -12.91 -24.22 13.46
C GLY A 90 -12.93 -24.14 11.92
N ARG A 91 -12.50 -25.19 11.22
CA ARG A 91 -12.35 -25.23 9.75
C ARG A 91 -13.58 -24.71 9.00
N THR A 92 -14.76 -25.26 9.30
CA THR A 92 -16.01 -24.87 8.63
C THR A 92 -16.34 -23.40 8.87
N SER A 93 -16.17 -22.93 10.11
CA SER A 93 -16.40 -21.52 10.48
C SER A 93 -15.42 -20.59 9.75
N PHE A 94 -14.14 -20.98 9.68
CA PHE A 94 -13.11 -20.20 9.00
C PHE A 94 -13.46 -19.96 7.52
N TYR A 95 -13.78 -21.00 6.75
CA TYR A 95 -14.12 -20.81 5.33
C TYR A 95 -15.40 -20.01 5.13
N LYS A 96 -16.41 -20.17 6.00
CA LYS A 96 -17.63 -19.36 5.97
C LYS A 96 -17.33 -17.89 6.22
N MET A 97 -16.53 -17.59 7.25
CA MET A 97 -16.16 -16.23 7.63
C MET A 97 -15.21 -15.60 6.61
N LYS A 98 -14.23 -16.33 6.07
CA LYS A 98 -13.34 -15.86 5.01
C LYS A 98 -14.13 -15.44 3.76
N LYS A 99 -15.10 -16.26 3.33
CA LYS A 99 -16.01 -15.90 2.23
C LYS A 99 -16.82 -14.64 2.55
N GLN A 100 -17.34 -14.53 3.77
CA GLN A 100 -18.10 -13.36 4.21
C GLN A 100 -17.24 -12.09 4.27
N ALA A 101 -16.00 -12.20 4.76
CA ALA A 101 -15.05 -11.10 4.86
C ALA A 101 -14.70 -10.56 3.47
N LEU A 102 -14.44 -11.44 2.50
CA LEU A 102 -14.23 -11.06 1.10
C LEU A 102 -15.48 -10.42 0.48
N GLY A 103 -16.67 -10.89 0.82
CA GLY A 103 -17.93 -10.29 0.37
C GLY A 103 -18.09 -8.85 0.84
N TYR A 104 -17.88 -8.58 2.14
CA TYR A 104 -17.94 -7.22 2.66
C TYR A 104 -16.81 -6.34 2.14
N LEU A 105 -15.58 -6.87 2.02
CA LEU A 105 -14.46 -6.13 1.44
C LEU A 105 -14.80 -5.71 0.01
N GLY A 106 -15.30 -6.64 -0.82
CA GLY A 106 -15.73 -6.34 -2.18
C GLY A 106 -16.81 -5.26 -2.22
N PHE A 107 -17.86 -5.41 -1.40
CA PHE A 107 -18.93 -4.41 -1.30
C PHE A 107 -18.39 -3.01 -0.97
N TYR A 108 -17.67 -2.86 0.15
CA TYR A 108 -17.13 -1.55 0.54
C TYR A 108 -16.11 -0.99 -0.44
N PHE A 109 -15.29 -1.86 -1.04
CA PHE A 109 -14.27 -1.44 -1.98
C PHE A 109 -14.88 -0.86 -3.25
N TYR A 110 -15.87 -1.55 -3.86
CA TYR A 110 -16.49 -1.08 -5.10
C TYR A 110 -17.52 0.02 -4.91
N GLU A 111 -18.30 -0.02 -3.83
CA GLU A 111 -19.37 0.96 -3.60
C GLU A 111 -18.86 2.27 -2.97
N ILE A 112 -17.73 2.24 -2.25
CA ILE A 112 -17.24 3.40 -1.50
C ILE A 112 -15.82 3.78 -1.91
N VAL A 113 -14.86 2.86 -1.80
CA VAL A 113 -13.43 3.20 -1.95
C VAL A 113 -13.10 3.62 -3.38
N VAL A 114 -13.52 2.83 -4.38
CA VAL A 114 -13.25 3.07 -5.81
C VAL A 114 -13.87 4.39 -6.29
N PRO A 115 -15.16 4.69 -6.04
CA PRO A 115 -15.73 6.00 -6.38
C PRO A 115 -14.96 7.17 -5.77
N GLN A 116 -14.66 7.11 -4.46
CA GLN A 116 -13.91 8.17 -3.78
C GLN A 116 -12.48 8.35 -4.33
N ALA A 117 -11.85 7.27 -4.81
CA ALA A 117 -10.53 7.36 -5.43
C ALA A 117 -10.56 8.02 -6.81
N LYS A 118 -11.65 7.85 -7.58
CA LYS A 118 -11.85 8.52 -8.87
C LYS A 118 -11.97 10.03 -8.73
N ASP A 119 -12.59 10.50 -7.65
CA ASP A 119 -12.78 11.93 -7.38
C ASP A 119 -11.49 12.60 -6.85
N LYS A 120 -10.64 11.85 -6.16
CA LYS A 120 -9.38 12.35 -5.57
C LYS A 120 -8.17 12.33 -6.50
N ARG A 121 -8.32 12.02 -7.80
CA ARG A 121 -7.24 11.73 -8.77
C ARG A 121 -5.87 12.27 -8.35
N PHE A 122 -5.07 11.40 -7.73
CA PHE A 122 -3.65 11.37 -8.01
C PHE A 122 -3.56 11.18 -9.53
N LYS A 123 -3.06 12.18 -10.25
CA LYS A 123 -2.69 12.04 -11.66
C LYS A 123 -1.20 11.71 -11.68
N PRO A 124 -0.78 10.44 -11.56
CA PRO A 124 0.54 10.09 -12.07
C PRO A 124 0.52 10.46 -13.55
N SER A 125 1.49 11.26 -13.98
CA SER A 125 1.69 11.54 -15.39
C SER A 125 1.99 10.20 -16.06
N LEU A 126 1.04 9.71 -16.87
CA LEU A 126 1.32 8.70 -17.89
C LEU A 126 2.18 9.41 -18.94
N GLY A 127 3.43 9.65 -18.60
CA GLY A 127 4.45 10.10 -19.53
C GLY A 127 4.64 8.99 -20.54
N VAL A 128 4.07 9.18 -21.72
CA VAL A 128 4.52 8.55 -22.96
C VAL A 128 5.94 9.04 -23.24
#